data_AF-A0A3B3SLI6-F1
#
_entry.id   AF-A0A3B3SLI6-F1
#
_cell.length_a   1.000
_cell.length_b   1.000
_cell.length_c   1.000
_cell.angle_alpha   90.00
_cell.angle_beta   90.00
_cell.angle_gamma   90.00
#
_symmetry.space_group_name_H-M   'P 1'
#
loop_
_entity.id
_entity.type
_entity.pdbx_description
1 polymer ?
#
loop_
_entity_poly.entity_id
_entity_poly.type
_entity_poly.pdbx_seq_one_letter_code
_entity_poly.pdbx_strand_id
1 'polypeptide(L)'
;MKSTMKSTMKQWKQLVVAGIVAWILLVLVLFTYFMDSWMDSLQFSTSYQDTMHFTYIQRHKAVMVTPVEMAIAGQGADLRHGPYKKPRAVEKGDSHIVVEEKDFWKRSRDTQIKSFRKVVQEKDQKRVGEADARARNSKTKSLIHRLWKGNMSSRMLSKRLQIAMREYVNMNKHHVVYRGHRWTKMGRQELLCRLKSQLQVLTLDGRELPFSQLGWEKLVPGQPLSQLFESKVQTCAVVSSAGAILNSSLGKEIDDHDVVLRFNAAPTKGYENDVGNRTTIRIINSQILANPSFRFQTSSLYKGLVLVAWDPAPYSVDLLKWYRKPDYDLFTPYVRHRKHHPGQPFYILHPKFIWQLWDVIQGNSLEDIQPNPPSSGFIGILLMMVLCREVHVYEYIPSRRQSYLCHYYEQYYDEACTLGAYHPLLFEKMLVQRLNFGLERDLDRKGKVTLPGFSTVDCSP
;
A
#
# COMPACT_ATOMS: atom_id res chain seq x y z
N MET A 1 -1.28 -90.53 15.48
CA MET A 1 -1.18 -89.25 16.22
C MET A 1 -0.41 -88.10 15.53
N LYS A 2 0.29 -88.29 14.37
CA LYS A 2 1.02 -87.19 13.70
C LYS A 2 0.22 -86.37 12.66
N SER A 3 -0.92 -86.87 12.18
CA SER A 3 -1.72 -86.20 11.12
C SER A 3 -2.67 -85.12 11.68
N THR A 4 -3.36 -85.42 12.77
CA THR A 4 -4.30 -84.50 13.43
C THR A 4 -3.59 -83.25 13.97
N MET A 5 -2.37 -83.37 14.49
CA MET A 5 -1.60 -82.26 15.05
C MET A 5 -1.13 -81.22 14.00
N LYS A 6 -0.96 -81.63 12.73
CA LYS A 6 -0.59 -80.73 11.63
C LYS A 6 -1.78 -79.87 11.15
N SER A 7 -3.00 -80.41 11.21
CA SER A 7 -4.22 -79.68 10.83
C SER A 7 -4.51 -78.54 11.81
N THR A 8 -4.41 -78.82 13.11
CA THR A 8 -4.63 -77.83 14.18
C THR A 8 -3.59 -76.71 14.13
N MET A 9 -2.33 -77.02 13.83
CA MET A 9 -1.29 -76.00 13.65
C MET A 9 -1.55 -75.09 12.44
N LYS A 10 -2.15 -75.60 11.35
CA LYS A 10 -2.43 -74.80 10.15
C LYS A 10 -3.60 -73.85 10.39
N GLN A 11 -4.63 -74.29 11.10
CA GLN A 11 -5.73 -73.44 11.56
C GLN A 11 -5.25 -72.37 12.56
N TRP A 12 -4.38 -72.71 13.50
CA TRP A 12 -3.78 -71.74 14.42
C TRP A 12 -2.96 -70.67 13.70
N LYS A 13 -2.16 -71.05 12.70
CA LYS A 13 -1.43 -70.08 11.87
C LYS A 13 -2.37 -69.14 11.10
N GLN A 14 -3.47 -69.66 10.56
CA GLN A 14 -4.47 -68.83 9.87
C GLN A 14 -5.18 -67.86 10.81
N LEU A 15 -5.52 -68.29 12.03
CA LEU A 15 -6.12 -67.43 13.05
C LEU A 15 -5.16 -66.35 13.54
N VAL A 16 -3.87 -66.69 13.72
CA VAL A 16 -2.84 -65.71 14.08
C VAL A 16 -2.63 -64.69 12.98
N VAL A 17 -2.57 -65.11 11.71
CA VAL A 17 -2.45 -64.19 10.57
C VAL A 17 -3.69 -63.30 10.45
N ALA A 18 -4.90 -63.85 10.60
CA ALA A 18 -6.13 -63.07 10.60
C ALA A 18 -6.15 -62.05 11.75
N GLY A 19 -5.67 -62.43 12.94
CA GLY A 19 -5.52 -61.54 14.09
C GLY A 19 -4.53 -60.40 13.83
N ILE A 20 -3.38 -60.70 13.21
CA ILE A 20 -2.37 -59.68 12.85
C ILE A 20 -2.94 -58.71 11.81
N VAL A 21 -3.63 -59.20 10.77
CA VAL A 21 -4.24 -58.34 9.74
C VAL A 21 -5.34 -57.45 10.35
N ALA A 22 -6.19 -58.00 11.22
CA ALA A 22 -7.19 -57.22 11.94
C ALA A 22 -6.55 -56.15 12.85
N TRP A 23 -5.45 -56.48 13.51
CA TRP A 23 -4.71 -55.53 14.34
C TRP A 23 -4.05 -54.41 13.53
N ILE A 24 -3.45 -54.73 12.38
CA ILE A 24 -2.88 -53.73 11.46
C ILE A 24 -3.97 -52.79 10.94
N LEU A 25 -5.14 -53.33 10.55
CA LEU A 25 -6.27 -52.52 10.11
C LEU A 25 -6.80 -51.62 11.23
N LEU A 26 -6.90 -52.13 12.46
CA LEU A 26 -7.27 -51.32 13.62
C LEU A 26 -6.27 -50.19 13.87
N VAL A 27 -4.96 -50.47 13.80
CA VAL A 27 -3.91 -49.46 13.96
C VAL A 27 -3.95 -48.43 12.85
N LEU A 28 -4.23 -48.81 11.59
CA LEU A 28 -4.39 -47.86 10.49
C LEU A 28 -5.63 -46.97 10.66
N VAL A 29 -6.73 -47.52 11.16
CA VAL A 29 -7.95 -46.74 11.47
C VAL A 29 -7.71 -45.81 12.66
N LEU A 30 -7.03 -46.27 13.70
CA LEU A 30 -6.65 -45.42 14.84
C LEU A 30 -5.62 -44.36 14.43
N PHE A 31 -4.68 -44.70 13.56
CA PHE A 31 -3.68 -43.75 13.05
C PHE A 31 -4.31 -42.69 12.15
N THR A 32 -5.27 -43.05 11.28
CA THR A 32 -6.02 -42.08 10.49
C THR A 32 -6.91 -41.20 11.38
N TYR A 33 -7.60 -41.77 12.36
CA TYR A 33 -8.37 -41.02 13.35
C TYR A 33 -7.49 -40.07 14.18
N PHE A 34 -6.30 -40.51 14.60
CA PHE A 34 -5.37 -39.70 15.37
C PHE A 34 -4.66 -38.66 14.51
N MET A 35 -4.35 -38.96 13.24
CA MET A 35 -3.80 -37.99 12.28
C MET A 35 -4.83 -36.93 11.88
N ASP A 36 -6.11 -37.27 11.76
CA ASP A 36 -7.19 -36.30 11.58
C ASP A 36 -7.37 -35.43 12.83
N SER A 37 -7.36 -36.03 14.04
CA SER A 37 -7.40 -35.29 15.31
C SER A 37 -6.16 -34.42 15.54
N TRP A 38 -4.98 -34.88 15.13
CA TRP A 38 -3.74 -34.13 15.24
C TRP A 38 -3.64 -33.02 14.19
N MET A 39 -4.17 -33.24 12.98
CA MET A 39 -4.31 -32.23 11.94
C MET A 39 -5.33 -31.15 12.35
N ASP A 40 -6.41 -31.53 13.03
CA ASP A 40 -7.33 -30.59 13.68
C ASP A 40 -6.66 -29.84 14.85
N SER A 41 -5.78 -30.49 15.64
CA SER A 41 -5.06 -29.81 16.74
C SER A 41 -3.95 -28.88 16.26
N LEU A 42 -3.26 -29.23 15.17
CA LEU A 42 -2.30 -28.38 14.50
C LEU A 42 -3.00 -27.23 13.80
N GLN A 43 -4.17 -27.47 13.19
CA GLN A 43 -5.03 -26.42 12.66
C GLN A 43 -5.60 -25.54 13.76
N PHE A 44 -5.93 -26.04 14.96
CA PHE A 44 -6.49 -25.22 16.04
C PHE A 44 -5.42 -24.42 16.81
N SER A 45 -4.21 -24.97 16.98
CA SER A 45 -3.05 -24.28 17.56
C SER A 45 -2.50 -23.21 16.63
N THR A 46 -2.36 -23.51 15.32
CA THR A 46 -1.99 -22.50 14.32
C THR A 46 -3.11 -21.50 14.10
N SER A 47 -4.37 -21.91 14.00
CA SER A 47 -5.51 -21.00 13.80
C SER A 47 -5.77 -20.08 14.99
N TYR A 48 -5.64 -20.49 16.26
CA TYR A 48 -5.95 -19.58 17.38
C TYR A 48 -4.86 -18.53 17.61
N GLN A 49 -3.58 -18.86 17.39
CA GLN A 49 -2.50 -17.85 17.40
C GLN A 49 -2.49 -17.02 16.10
N ASP A 50 -2.81 -17.61 14.95
CA ASP A 50 -2.86 -16.88 13.67
C ASP A 50 -4.10 -15.99 13.55
N THR A 51 -5.26 -16.33 14.15
CA THR A 51 -6.49 -15.51 14.03
C THR A 51 -6.41 -14.23 14.88
N MET A 52 -5.72 -14.27 16.02
CA MET A 52 -5.41 -13.07 16.82
C MET A 52 -4.35 -12.18 16.13
N HIS A 53 -3.42 -12.76 15.37
CA HIS A 53 -2.41 -12.02 14.60
C HIS A 53 -2.96 -11.45 13.27
N PHE A 54 -3.85 -12.18 12.58
CA PHE A 54 -4.43 -11.78 11.29
C PHE A 54 -5.46 -10.65 11.41
N THR A 55 -6.23 -10.61 12.50
CA THR A 55 -7.21 -9.53 12.73
C THR A 55 -6.54 -8.19 13.03
N TYR A 56 -5.33 -8.19 13.61
CA TYR A 56 -4.49 -7.00 13.75
C TYR A 56 -3.88 -6.55 12.41
N ILE A 57 -3.40 -7.48 11.59
CA ILE A 57 -2.72 -7.20 10.31
C ILE A 57 -3.72 -6.83 9.19
N GLN A 58 -4.92 -7.43 9.15
CA GLN A 58 -5.97 -7.02 8.21
C GLN A 58 -6.50 -5.61 8.51
N ARG A 59 -6.55 -5.20 9.78
CA ARG A 59 -6.88 -3.81 10.14
C ARG A 59 -5.89 -2.82 9.55
N HIS A 60 -4.59 -3.13 9.54
CA HIS A 60 -3.56 -2.26 8.95
C HIS A 60 -3.49 -2.29 7.42
N LYS A 61 -4.01 -3.35 6.76
CA LYS A 61 -4.27 -3.34 5.31
C LYS A 61 -5.56 -2.58 4.95
N ALA A 62 -6.52 -2.51 5.87
CA ALA A 62 -7.81 -1.82 5.69
C ALA A 62 -7.75 -0.30 5.96
N VAL A 63 -6.60 0.25 6.34
CA VAL A 63 -6.43 1.68 6.70
C VAL A 63 -6.61 2.66 5.53
N MET A 64 -6.73 2.18 4.29
CA MET A 64 -6.92 3.05 3.11
C MET A 64 -8.38 3.28 2.70
N VAL A 65 -9.39 2.81 3.46
CA VAL A 65 -10.79 2.96 3.06
C VAL A 65 -11.75 3.10 4.26
N THR A 66 -12.29 4.29 4.45
CA THR A 66 -13.69 4.47 4.86
C THR A 66 -14.42 5.26 3.77
N PRO A 67 -15.55 4.78 3.22
CA PRO A 67 -16.39 5.61 2.37
C PRO A 67 -17.13 6.61 3.26
N VAL A 68 -17.02 7.91 2.97
CA VAL A 68 -18.01 8.90 3.43
C VAL A 68 -19.09 8.98 2.36
N GLU A 69 -20.29 8.52 2.70
CA GLU A 69 -21.50 8.89 1.98
C GLU A 69 -21.77 10.37 2.23
N MET A 70 -21.68 11.19 1.18
CA MET A 70 -22.19 12.57 1.23
C MET A 70 -23.71 12.54 1.17
N ALA A 71 -24.36 12.71 2.32
CA ALA A 71 -25.76 13.06 2.39
C ALA A 71 -25.92 14.53 1.93
N ILE A 72 -26.40 14.72 0.70
CA ILE A 72 -26.99 16.00 0.29
C ILE A 72 -28.44 15.96 0.75
N ALA A 73 -28.75 16.73 1.78
CA ALA A 73 -30.12 17.07 2.14
C ALA A 73 -30.64 18.13 1.16
N GLY A 74 -31.63 17.76 0.35
CA GLY A 74 -32.41 18.66 -0.49
C GLY A 74 -33.84 18.17 -0.51
N GLN A 75 -34.74 18.96 0.06
CA GLN A 75 -36.16 18.69 0.22
C GLN A 75 -36.91 18.68 -1.13
N GLY A 76 -37.92 17.81 -1.24
CA GLY A 76 -39.26 18.21 -1.72
C GLY A 76 -39.73 17.74 -3.10
N ALA A 77 -40.87 17.05 -3.07
CA ALA A 77 -41.94 16.95 -4.08
C ALA A 77 -41.85 15.87 -5.20
N ASP A 78 -42.43 14.71 -4.88
CA ASP A 78 -43.61 14.06 -5.49
C ASP A 78 -43.88 14.23 -7.01
N LEU A 79 -44.12 13.11 -7.71
CA LEU A 79 -45.32 12.82 -8.54
C LEU A 79 -45.20 11.51 -9.38
N ARG A 80 -46.06 10.54 -9.03
CA ARG A 80 -46.92 9.65 -9.86
C ARG A 80 -46.37 8.66 -10.92
N HIS A 81 -46.54 7.37 -10.58
CA HIS A 81 -47.32 6.29 -11.25
C HIS A 81 -47.13 5.94 -12.75
N GLY A 82 -46.93 4.63 -13.01
CA GLY A 82 -47.25 3.99 -14.31
C GLY A 82 -46.50 2.67 -14.59
N PRO A 83 -47.15 1.48 -14.57
CA PRO A 83 -46.49 0.16 -14.51
C PRO A 83 -46.44 -0.57 -15.86
N TYR A 84 -45.45 -1.41 -16.19
CA TYR A 84 -45.66 -2.48 -17.19
C TYR A 84 -44.69 -3.69 -17.09
N LYS A 85 -45.30 -4.83 -16.72
CA LYS A 85 -45.14 -6.26 -17.10
C LYS A 85 -43.77 -6.97 -17.18
N LYS A 86 -43.67 -8.03 -16.35
CA LYS A 86 -42.88 -9.27 -16.54
C LYS A 86 -43.37 -10.11 -17.75
N PRO A 87 -42.51 -10.98 -18.28
CA PRO A 87 -42.89 -12.37 -18.55
C PRO A 87 -42.08 -13.41 -17.77
N ARG A 88 -42.64 -14.63 -17.76
CA ARG A 88 -42.35 -15.81 -16.93
C ARG A 88 -41.06 -16.56 -17.27
N ALA A 89 -40.53 -17.13 -16.19
CA ALA A 89 -39.73 -18.34 -15.99
C ALA A 89 -39.85 -19.47 -17.03
N VAL A 90 -38.70 -20.09 -17.31
CA VAL A 90 -38.54 -21.52 -17.61
C VAL A 90 -37.64 -22.12 -16.52
N GLU A 91 -38.07 -23.27 -15.99
CA GLU A 91 -37.54 -24.06 -14.88
C GLU A 91 -36.18 -24.72 -15.20
N LYS A 92 -35.20 -24.56 -14.29
CA LYS A 92 -34.63 -25.54 -13.32
C LYS A 92 -33.74 -26.64 -13.89
N GLY A 93 -32.46 -26.55 -13.53
CA GLY A 93 -31.52 -27.66 -13.34
C GLY A 93 -30.66 -27.33 -12.11
N ASP A 94 -30.50 -28.30 -11.23
CA ASP A 94 -30.21 -28.14 -9.79
C ASP A 94 -28.79 -27.66 -9.43
N SER A 95 -28.71 -26.76 -8.45
CA SER A 95 -27.50 -26.51 -7.65
C SER A 95 -27.87 -26.05 -6.23
N HIS A 96 -28.60 -26.89 -5.51
CA HIS A 96 -28.71 -26.78 -4.05
C HIS A 96 -27.54 -27.55 -3.45
N ILE A 97 -26.41 -26.89 -3.15
CA ILE A 97 -25.37 -27.14 -2.12
C ILE A 97 -24.28 -26.06 -2.33
N VAL A 98 -24.61 -24.75 -2.28
CA VAL A 98 -23.59 -23.67 -2.20
C VAL A 98 -24.08 -22.45 -1.39
N VAL A 99 -25.32 -22.44 -0.90
CA VAL A 99 -25.91 -21.22 -0.28
C VAL A 99 -25.81 -21.22 1.25
N GLU A 100 -25.71 -22.38 1.92
CA GLU A 100 -25.68 -22.40 3.39
C GLU A 100 -24.31 -22.06 4.02
N GLU A 101 -23.20 -22.23 3.30
CA GLU A 101 -21.87 -21.94 3.84
C GLU A 101 -21.57 -20.42 3.89
N LYS A 102 -22.18 -19.63 2.99
CA LYS A 102 -21.96 -18.18 2.91
C LYS A 102 -22.67 -17.39 4.02
N ASP A 103 -23.78 -17.90 4.54
CA ASP A 103 -24.57 -17.22 5.57
C ASP A 103 -24.08 -17.51 6.99
N PHE A 104 -23.44 -18.67 7.22
CA PHE A 104 -22.84 -19.01 8.51
C PHE A 104 -21.61 -18.12 8.85
N TRP A 105 -20.72 -17.89 7.87
CA TRP A 105 -19.58 -16.98 8.03
C TRP A 105 -19.97 -15.51 8.12
N LYS A 106 -21.21 -15.14 7.74
CA LYS A 106 -21.71 -13.76 7.82
C LYS A 106 -22.33 -13.47 9.19
N ARG A 107 -23.11 -14.42 9.73
CA ARG A 107 -23.73 -14.31 11.07
C ARG A 107 -22.72 -14.43 12.22
N SER A 108 -21.69 -15.25 12.08
CA SER A 108 -20.66 -15.43 13.12
C SER A 108 -19.77 -14.17 13.29
N ARG A 109 -19.45 -13.48 12.19
CA ARG A 109 -18.70 -12.21 12.21
C ARG A 109 -19.46 -11.04 12.84
N ASP A 110 -20.76 -10.91 12.57
CA ASP A 110 -21.55 -9.75 13.03
C ASP A 110 -21.88 -9.78 14.54
N THR A 111 -21.85 -10.95 15.18
CA THR A 111 -22.21 -11.11 16.59
C THR A 111 -21.01 -10.87 17.52
N GLN A 112 -19.78 -11.19 17.07
CA GLN A 112 -18.54 -10.93 17.80
C GLN A 112 -18.06 -9.47 17.65
N ILE A 113 -18.32 -8.82 16.51
CA ILE A 113 -17.95 -7.41 16.26
C ILE A 113 -18.79 -6.43 17.10
N LYS A 114 -20.06 -6.76 17.39
CA LYS A 114 -20.94 -5.88 18.18
C LYS A 114 -20.61 -5.88 19.68
N SER A 115 -20.15 -6.99 20.25
CA SER A 115 -19.79 -7.03 21.69
C SER A 115 -18.44 -6.35 21.99
N PHE A 116 -17.48 -6.40 21.06
CA PHE A 116 -16.20 -5.70 21.19
C PHE A 116 -16.24 -4.20 20.88
N ARG A 117 -17.18 -3.75 20.03
CA ARG A 117 -17.40 -2.31 19.75
C ARG A 117 -17.83 -1.56 21.01
N LYS A 118 -18.60 -2.20 21.89
CA LYS A 118 -19.06 -1.59 23.14
C LYS A 118 -17.95 -1.49 24.20
N VAL A 119 -17.03 -2.46 24.24
CA VAL A 119 -15.94 -2.50 25.24
C VAL A 119 -14.77 -1.55 24.88
N VAL A 120 -14.54 -1.28 23.58
CA VAL A 120 -13.43 -0.41 23.13
C VAL A 120 -13.86 1.05 22.93
N GLN A 121 -15.17 1.32 22.75
CA GLN A 121 -15.66 2.67 22.47
C GLN A 121 -16.11 3.46 23.73
N GLU A 122 -16.15 2.82 24.91
CA GLU A 122 -16.49 3.49 26.19
C GLU A 122 -15.29 3.92 27.05
N LYS A 123 -14.03 3.60 26.66
CA LYS A 123 -12.85 3.92 27.50
C LYS A 123 -11.93 5.04 27.03
N ASP A 124 -12.17 5.66 25.88
CA ASP A 124 -11.32 6.78 25.38
C ASP A 124 -12.03 8.12 25.24
N GLN A 125 -13.16 8.30 25.93
CA GLN A 125 -13.89 9.57 25.94
C GLN A 125 -14.32 9.99 27.35
N LYS A 126 -13.33 10.34 28.20
CA LYS A 126 -13.37 11.45 29.17
C LYS A 126 -12.16 11.37 30.14
N ARG A 127 -11.57 12.55 30.39
CA ARG A 127 -10.40 12.86 31.24
C ARG A 127 -9.03 12.70 30.59
N VAL A 128 -8.74 13.56 29.61
CA VAL A 128 -7.35 13.97 29.33
C VAL A 128 -7.12 15.28 30.08
N GLY A 129 -6.29 15.28 31.12
CA GLY A 129 -5.87 16.50 31.80
C GLY A 129 -4.99 17.36 30.90
N GLU A 130 -5.03 18.68 31.07
CA GLU A 130 -4.24 19.64 30.27
C GLU A 130 -2.73 19.36 30.29
N ALA A 131 -2.21 18.81 31.39
CA ALA A 131 -0.80 18.45 31.52
C ALA A 131 -0.38 17.33 30.55
N ASP A 132 -1.21 16.30 30.36
CA ASP A 132 -0.94 15.20 29.42
C ASP A 132 -1.08 15.62 27.95
N ALA A 133 -1.97 16.57 27.67
CA ALA A 133 -2.07 17.19 26.36
C ALA A 133 -0.84 18.07 26.05
N ARG A 134 -0.38 18.88 27.01
CA ARG A 134 0.85 19.69 26.89
C ARG A 134 2.10 18.82 26.74
N ALA A 135 2.23 17.74 27.50
CA ALA A 135 3.35 16.81 27.41
C ALA A 135 3.40 16.07 26.06
N ARG A 136 2.24 15.62 25.54
CA ARG A 136 2.13 15.05 24.19
C ARG A 136 2.51 16.08 23.11
N ASN A 137 2.01 17.30 23.21
CA ASN A 137 2.31 18.37 22.28
C ASN A 137 3.82 18.73 22.27
N SER A 138 4.46 18.77 23.44
CA SER A 138 5.91 19.00 23.58
C SER A 138 6.74 17.89 22.93
N LYS A 139 6.38 16.61 23.16
CA LYS A 139 7.05 15.47 22.52
C LYS A 139 6.90 15.47 21.01
N THR A 140 5.70 15.78 20.49
CA THR A 140 5.46 15.89 19.05
C THR A 140 6.28 17.02 18.43
N LYS A 141 6.35 18.20 19.06
CA LYS A 141 7.20 19.31 18.59
C LYS A 141 8.68 18.93 18.55
N SER A 142 9.16 18.23 19.58
CA SER A 142 10.55 17.73 19.64
C SER A 142 10.85 16.73 18.52
N LEU A 143 9.91 15.81 18.24
CA LEU A 143 10.04 14.82 17.17
C LEU A 143 10.11 15.48 15.78
N ILE A 144 9.24 16.46 15.53
CA ILE A 144 9.18 17.18 14.25
C ILE A 144 10.42 18.03 14.03
N HIS A 145 10.90 18.71 15.07
CA HIS A 145 12.15 19.45 14.99
C HIS A 145 13.33 18.53 14.65
N ARG A 146 13.39 17.34 15.24
CA ARG A 146 14.42 16.35 14.91
C ARG A 146 14.32 15.82 13.49
N LEU A 147 13.10 15.66 12.97
CA LEU A 147 12.89 15.34 11.56
C LEU A 147 13.42 16.45 10.65
N TRP A 148 13.19 17.72 10.97
CA TRP A 148 13.75 18.85 10.21
C TRP A 148 15.28 18.94 10.32
N LYS A 149 15.87 18.56 11.45
CA LYS A 149 17.33 18.48 11.58
C LYS A 149 17.93 17.23 10.94
N GLY A 150 17.09 16.33 10.43
CA GLY A 150 17.52 15.08 9.86
C GLY A 150 18.17 14.14 10.88
N ASN A 151 17.66 14.12 12.11
CA ASN A 151 18.20 13.30 13.20
C ASN A 151 17.10 12.42 13.79
N MET A 152 16.73 11.38 13.04
CA MET A 152 15.68 10.44 13.42
C MET A 152 16.19 9.00 13.37
N SER A 153 15.61 8.16 14.24
CA SER A 153 15.86 6.73 14.35
C SER A 153 14.54 6.00 14.61
N SER A 154 14.44 4.72 14.24
CA SER A 154 13.25 3.90 14.55
C SER A 154 12.94 3.87 16.05
N ARG A 155 13.97 3.97 16.90
CA ARG A 155 13.83 4.01 18.37
C ARG A 155 13.05 5.22 18.90
N MET A 156 12.90 6.25 18.08
CA MET A 156 12.18 7.47 18.40
C MET A 156 10.69 7.41 18.06
N LEU A 157 10.27 6.38 17.31
CA LEU A 157 8.87 6.16 16.99
C LEU A 157 8.06 5.75 18.23
N SER A 158 6.74 5.84 18.15
CA SER A 158 5.88 5.29 19.20
C SER A 158 6.09 3.78 19.34
N LYS A 159 5.82 3.21 20.53
CA LYS A 159 5.94 1.76 20.74
C LYS A 159 5.13 0.95 19.73
N ARG A 160 3.95 1.45 19.35
CA ARG A 160 3.09 0.82 18.34
C ARG A 160 3.76 0.77 16.98
N LEU A 161 4.36 1.87 16.52
CA LEU A 161 5.07 1.91 15.24
C LEU A 161 6.37 1.10 15.25
N GLN A 162 7.09 1.07 16.38
CA GLN A 162 8.25 0.19 16.55
C GLN A 162 7.86 -1.29 16.41
N ILE A 163 6.74 -1.71 17.02
CA ILE A 163 6.22 -3.07 16.85
C ILE A 163 5.85 -3.32 15.38
N ALA A 164 5.06 -2.44 14.77
CA ALA A 164 4.66 -2.59 13.37
C ALA A 164 5.87 -2.71 12.42
N MET A 165 6.90 -1.89 12.61
CA MET A 165 8.13 -1.97 11.83
C MET A 165 8.82 -3.33 11.99
N ARG A 166 8.98 -3.83 13.23
CA ARG A 166 9.57 -5.15 13.48
C ARG A 166 8.78 -6.27 12.81
N GLU A 167 7.45 -6.24 12.88
CA GLU A 167 6.60 -7.21 12.21
C GLU A 167 6.81 -7.22 10.69
N TYR A 168 6.89 -6.05 10.05
CA TYR A 168 7.15 -5.98 8.61
C TYR A 168 8.55 -6.45 8.22
N VAL A 169 9.56 -6.15 9.05
CA VAL A 169 10.92 -6.66 8.86
C VAL A 169 10.95 -8.18 8.97
N ASN A 170 10.30 -8.75 9.99
CA ASN A 170 10.25 -10.20 10.20
C ASN A 170 9.47 -10.92 9.10
N MET A 171 8.34 -10.36 8.65
CA MET A 171 7.52 -10.96 7.59
C MET A 171 8.25 -11.02 6.24
N ASN A 172 9.06 -10.01 5.92
CA ASN A 172 9.79 -9.87 4.64
C ASN A 172 8.98 -10.35 3.43
N LYS A 173 7.75 -9.83 3.29
CA LYS A 173 6.73 -10.28 2.32
C LYS A 173 7.27 -10.41 0.89
N HIS A 174 8.19 -9.52 0.51
CA HIS A 174 8.71 -9.41 -0.85
C HIS A 174 10.06 -10.10 -1.06
N HIS A 175 10.55 -10.82 -0.05
CA HIS A 175 11.82 -11.54 -0.05
C HIS A 175 13.01 -10.62 -0.38
N VAL A 176 13.03 -9.44 0.23
CA VAL A 176 14.08 -8.45 0.05
C VAL A 176 15.37 -8.95 0.67
N VAL A 177 16.46 -8.87 -0.09
CA VAL A 177 17.82 -9.17 0.35
C VAL A 177 18.74 -8.06 -0.14
N TYR A 178 19.00 -7.09 0.74
CA TYR A 178 19.90 -5.98 0.40
C TYR A 178 21.35 -6.46 0.40
N ARG A 179 22.03 -6.28 -0.73
CA ARG A 179 23.47 -6.58 -0.90
C ARG A 179 24.30 -5.34 -1.23
N GLY A 180 23.68 -4.16 -1.25
CA GLY A 180 24.36 -2.91 -1.56
C GLY A 180 25.20 -2.40 -0.39
N HIS A 181 26.05 -1.41 -0.68
CA HIS A 181 26.83 -0.74 0.36
C HIS A 181 26.02 0.38 1.02
N ARG A 182 26.41 0.82 2.23
CA ARG A 182 25.75 1.94 2.93
C ARG A 182 26.60 3.22 2.81
N TRP A 183 26.01 4.30 2.32
CA TRP A 183 26.63 5.61 2.08
C TRP A 183 26.06 6.70 3.00
N THR A 184 25.93 6.39 4.28
CA THR A 184 25.23 7.24 5.27
C THR A 184 25.93 8.57 5.57
N LYS A 185 27.21 8.70 5.26
CA LYS A 185 28.03 9.91 5.52
C LYS A 185 28.27 10.80 4.29
N MET A 186 27.83 10.38 3.10
CA MET A 186 28.01 11.11 1.84
C MET A 186 27.52 12.57 1.89
N GLY A 187 28.23 13.49 1.23
CA GLY A 187 27.76 14.88 1.13
C GLY A 187 26.46 14.99 0.31
N ARG A 188 25.69 16.08 0.47
CA ARG A 188 24.47 16.31 -0.33
C ARG A 188 24.75 16.33 -1.83
N GLN A 189 25.82 17.01 -2.26
CA GLN A 189 26.19 17.13 -3.67
C GLN A 189 26.58 15.76 -4.27
N GLU A 190 27.45 15.03 -3.60
CA GLU A 190 27.88 13.70 -4.01
C GLU A 190 26.70 12.71 -4.08
N LEU A 191 25.78 12.79 -3.11
CA LEU A 191 24.56 12.01 -3.11
C LEU A 191 23.65 12.35 -4.30
N LEU A 192 23.46 13.64 -4.60
CA LEU A 192 22.69 14.07 -5.77
C LEU A 192 23.29 13.54 -7.08
N CYS A 193 24.62 13.57 -7.21
CA CYS A 193 25.30 13.03 -8.38
C CYS A 193 25.19 11.52 -8.50
N ARG A 194 25.25 10.81 -7.38
CA ARG A 194 25.00 9.37 -7.32
C ARG A 194 23.57 9.03 -7.73
N LEU A 195 22.58 9.76 -7.21
CA LEU A 195 21.17 9.55 -7.58
C LEU A 195 20.95 9.82 -9.07
N LYS A 196 21.54 10.89 -9.61
CA LYS A 196 21.49 11.24 -11.02
C LYS A 196 22.05 10.13 -11.93
N SER A 197 23.14 9.46 -11.52
CA SER A 197 23.75 8.39 -12.33
C SER A 197 23.08 7.03 -12.17
N GLN A 198 22.45 6.76 -11.02
CA GLN A 198 21.87 5.44 -10.72
C GLN A 198 20.37 5.34 -11.03
N LEU A 199 19.64 6.45 -10.98
CA LEU A 199 18.19 6.43 -11.13
C LEU A 199 17.79 6.62 -12.60
N GLN A 200 17.26 5.54 -13.17
CA GLN A 200 16.58 5.56 -14.45
C GLN A 200 15.09 5.29 -14.22
N VAL A 201 14.23 6.23 -14.63
CA VAL A 201 12.78 6.02 -14.58
C VAL A 201 12.42 4.94 -15.61
N LEU A 202 11.90 3.82 -15.11
CA LEU A 202 11.48 2.70 -15.95
C LEU A 202 9.97 2.49 -15.81
N THR A 203 9.31 2.34 -16.95
CA THR A 203 7.90 1.95 -17.08
C THR A 203 7.81 0.71 -17.95
N LEU A 204 6.72 -0.05 -17.85
CA LEU A 204 6.45 -1.10 -18.83
C LEU A 204 6.34 -0.49 -20.23
N ASP A 205 7.20 -0.95 -21.14
CA ASP A 205 7.23 -0.54 -22.55
C ASP A 205 6.62 -1.61 -23.48
N GLY A 206 6.19 -2.74 -22.91
CA GLY A 206 5.57 -3.85 -23.63
C GLY A 206 6.55 -4.76 -24.36
N ARG A 207 7.87 -4.57 -24.23
CA ARG A 207 8.88 -5.37 -24.95
C ARG A 207 9.38 -6.59 -24.16
N GLU A 208 9.35 -6.51 -22.83
CA GLU A 208 9.75 -7.60 -21.95
C GLU A 208 8.64 -8.65 -21.79
N LEU A 209 9.03 -9.91 -21.56
CA LEU A 209 8.06 -10.95 -21.21
C LEU A 209 7.46 -10.69 -19.81
N PRO A 210 6.17 -11.01 -19.58
CA PRO A 210 5.23 -11.61 -20.54
C PRO A 210 4.51 -10.58 -21.45
N PHE A 211 4.76 -9.29 -21.27
CA PHE A 211 4.01 -8.21 -21.91
C PHE A 211 4.16 -8.19 -23.44
N SER A 212 5.32 -8.54 -23.98
CA SER A 212 5.52 -8.65 -25.43
C SER A 212 4.65 -9.71 -26.09
N GLN A 213 4.52 -10.89 -25.48
CA GLN A 213 3.62 -11.94 -25.97
C GLN A 213 2.13 -11.55 -25.88
N LEU A 214 1.80 -10.60 -25.00
CA LEU A 214 0.45 -10.07 -24.84
C LEU A 214 0.16 -8.89 -25.78
N GLY A 215 1.11 -8.50 -26.63
CA GLY A 215 0.97 -7.39 -27.57
C GLY A 215 0.94 -6.00 -26.91
N TRP A 216 1.55 -5.85 -25.73
CA TRP A 216 1.47 -4.62 -24.94
C TRP A 216 2.20 -3.42 -25.57
N GLU A 217 3.11 -3.64 -26.51
CA GLU A 217 3.79 -2.55 -27.23
C GLU A 217 2.78 -1.58 -27.89
N LYS A 218 1.63 -2.09 -28.36
CA LYS A 218 0.55 -1.26 -28.94
C LYS A 218 -0.38 -0.64 -27.89
N LEU A 219 -0.31 -1.10 -26.65
CA LEU A 219 -1.21 -0.70 -25.56
C LEU A 219 -0.60 0.42 -24.71
N VAL A 220 0.68 0.31 -24.37
CA VAL A 220 1.40 1.27 -23.54
C VAL A 220 1.63 2.59 -24.29
N PRO A 221 1.91 3.71 -23.61
CA PRO A 221 2.26 4.96 -24.29
C PRO A 221 3.55 4.82 -25.11
N GLY A 222 3.55 5.32 -26.35
CA GLY A 222 4.72 5.24 -27.24
C GLY A 222 5.89 6.15 -26.84
N GLN A 223 5.60 7.24 -26.11
CA GLN A 223 6.62 8.14 -25.57
C GLN A 223 6.99 7.73 -24.14
N PRO A 224 8.28 7.54 -23.83
CA PRO A 224 8.73 7.20 -22.47
C PRO A 224 8.37 8.29 -21.44
N LEU A 225 8.01 7.89 -20.22
CA LEU A 225 7.63 8.82 -19.15
C LEU A 225 8.74 9.84 -18.83
N SER A 226 10.01 9.44 -18.90
CA SER A 226 11.16 10.33 -18.66
C SER A 226 11.30 11.48 -19.68
N GLN A 227 10.63 11.35 -20.83
CA GLN A 227 10.63 12.30 -21.93
C GLN A 227 9.25 12.95 -22.11
N LEU A 228 8.34 12.81 -21.15
CA LEU A 228 6.95 13.30 -21.23
C LEU A 228 6.85 14.77 -21.65
N PHE A 229 7.80 15.60 -21.25
CA PHE A 229 7.88 17.01 -21.61
C PHE A 229 9.04 17.23 -22.60
N GLU A 230 8.77 17.93 -23.71
CA GLU A 230 9.74 18.20 -24.80
C GLU A 230 11.00 18.91 -24.27
N SER A 231 10.81 19.84 -23.34
CA SER A 231 11.87 20.47 -22.55
C SER A 231 11.64 20.21 -21.06
N LYS A 232 12.73 20.18 -20.27
CA LYS A 232 12.61 20.06 -18.80
C LYS A 232 11.77 21.22 -18.25
N VAL A 233 10.75 20.86 -17.47
CA VAL A 233 9.82 21.79 -16.83
C VAL A 233 10.57 22.65 -15.81
N GLN A 234 10.25 23.95 -15.71
CA GLN A 234 11.00 24.85 -14.82
C GLN A 234 10.69 24.50 -13.36
N THR A 235 9.43 24.59 -12.97
CA THR A 235 9.02 24.38 -11.58
C THR A 235 7.91 23.35 -11.46
N CYS A 236 8.05 22.47 -10.47
CA CYS A 236 7.08 21.41 -10.21
C CYS A 236 6.68 21.34 -8.75
N ALA A 237 5.39 21.11 -8.48
CA ALA A 237 4.87 20.88 -7.15
C ALA A 237 4.52 19.40 -6.94
N VAL A 238 4.99 18.80 -5.85
CA VAL A 238 4.53 17.51 -5.34
C VAL A 238 3.67 17.75 -4.10
N VAL A 239 2.39 17.43 -4.20
CA VAL A 239 1.42 17.70 -3.12
C VAL A 239 1.14 16.41 -2.36
N SER A 240 1.67 16.30 -1.13
CA SER A 240 1.35 15.21 -0.20
C SER A 240 -0.15 15.15 0.07
N SER A 241 -0.64 13.97 0.44
CA SER A 241 -2.02 13.79 0.87
C SER A 241 -2.23 14.07 2.37
N ALA A 242 -1.18 14.44 3.11
CA ALA A 242 -1.20 14.59 4.56
C ALA A 242 -2.26 15.60 5.05
N GLY A 243 -2.92 15.28 6.16
CA GLY A 243 -3.89 16.18 6.80
C GLY A 243 -3.30 17.51 7.29
N ALA A 244 -1.98 17.59 7.49
CA ALA A 244 -1.28 18.81 7.89
C ALA A 244 -1.35 19.96 6.87
N ILE A 245 -1.77 19.68 5.63
CA ILE A 245 -1.94 20.70 4.59
C ILE A 245 -3.18 21.58 4.79
N LEU A 246 -4.14 21.15 5.62
CA LEU A 246 -5.34 21.93 5.90
C LEU A 246 -5.01 23.25 6.62
N ASN A 247 -5.74 24.31 6.28
CA ASN A 247 -5.54 25.68 6.76
C ASN A 247 -4.13 26.23 6.50
N SER A 248 -3.47 25.76 5.43
CA SER A 248 -2.15 26.23 5.03
C SER A 248 -2.19 27.41 4.07
N SER A 249 -3.31 27.58 3.35
CA SER A 249 -3.46 28.57 2.27
C SER A 249 -2.39 28.45 1.18
N LEU A 250 -1.84 27.25 0.97
CA LEU A 250 -0.78 26.99 -0.02
C LEU A 250 -1.30 26.85 -1.45
N GLY A 251 -2.62 26.84 -1.67
CA GLY A 251 -3.21 26.48 -2.94
C GLY A 251 -2.77 27.36 -4.11
N LYS A 252 -2.67 28.68 -3.89
CA LYS A 252 -2.15 29.60 -4.91
C LYS A 252 -0.69 29.32 -5.25
N GLU A 253 0.17 29.16 -4.23
CA GLU A 253 1.59 28.85 -4.44
C GLU A 253 1.79 27.52 -5.17
N ILE A 254 0.95 26.51 -4.89
CA ILE A 254 0.96 25.22 -5.59
C ILE A 254 0.59 25.40 -7.06
N ASP A 255 -0.49 26.15 -7.34
CA ASP A 255 -0.99 26.35 -8.70
C ASP A 255 -0.10 27.25 -9.58
N ASP A 256 0.81 28.03 -8.97
CA ASP A 256 1.84 28.83 -9.65
C ASP A 256 2.95 27.98 -10.33
N HIS A 257 2.99 26.67 -10.09
CA HIS A 257 3.96 25.75 -10.72
C HIS A 257 3.50 25.28 -12.11
N ASP A 258 4.44 24.97 -12.99
CA ASP A 258 4.13 24.46 -14.34
C ASP A 258 3.41 23.10 -14.29
N VAL A 259 3.87 22.21 -13.40
CA VAL A 259 3.37 20.84 -13.26
C VAL A 259 3.07 20.52 -11.79
N VAL A 260 1.87 20.00 -11.54
CA VAL A 260 1.43 19.58 -10.20
C VAL A 260 1.21 18.07 -10.17
N LEU A 261 1.91 17.38 -9.28
CA LEU A 261 1.79 15.94 -9.06
C LEU A 261 0.99 15.66 -7.78
N ARG A 262 -0.01 14.79 -7.91
CA ARG A 262 -0.87 14.31 -6.80
C ARG A 262 -0.92 12.79 -6.73
N PHE A 263 -1.50 12.28 -5.64
CA PHE A 263 -1.51 10.85 -5.34
C PHE A 263 -2.93 10.29 -5.21
N ASN A 264 -3.12 9.06 -5.68
CA ASN A 264 -4.28 8.23 -5.39
C ASN A 264 -5.62 8.99 -5.58
N ALA A 265 -6.51 8.93 -4.60
CA ALA A 265 -7.83 9.55 -4.62
C ALA A 265 -7.85 10.99 -4.08
N ALA A 266 -6.69 11.62 -3.87
CA ALA A 266 -6.61 12.95 -3.24
C ALA A 266 -7.28 14.03 -4.13
N PRO A 267 -8.42 14.62 -3.68
CA PRO A 267 -9.22 15.55 -4.48
C PRO A 267 -8.71 16.99 -4.35
N THR A 268 -9.03 17.84 -5.33
CA THR A 268 -8.86 19.30 -5.21
C THR A 268 -10.14 19.99 -4.76
N LYS A 269 -11.29 19.50 -5.25
CA LYS A 269 -12.61 20.09 -4.99
C LYS A 269 -12.91 20.18 -3.50
N GLY A 270 -13.18 21.39 -3.01
CA GLY A 270 -13.45 21.69 -1.60
C GLY A 270 -12.21 21.93 -0.74
N TYR A 271 -11.01 21.85 -1.33
CA TYR A 271 -9.72 22.04 -0.65
C TYR A 271 -8.82 23.04 -1.39
N GLU A 272 -9.34 23.75 -2.39
CA GLU A 272 -8.57 24.54 -3.36
C GLU A 272 -7.69 25.60 -2.68
N ASN A 273 -8.16 26.21 -1.59
CA ASN A 273 -7.38 27.19 -0.83
C ASN A 273 -6.07 26.60 -0.28
N ASP A 274 -6.09 25.33 0.14
CA ASP A 274 -4.97 24.67 0.80
C ASP A 274 -4.13 23.85 -0.18
N VAL A 275 -4.77 23.20 -1.15
CA VAL A 275 -4.11 22.22 -2.01
C VAL A 275 -4.03 22.66 -3.47
N GLY A 276 -4.66 23.77 -3.87
CA GLY A 276 -4.74 24.23 -5.25
C GLY A 276 -5.78 23.44 -6.05
N ASN A 277 -5.99 23.83 -7.31
CA ASN A 277 -6.97 23.20 -8.21
C ASN A 277 -6.32 22.42 -9.36
N ARG A 278 -5.03 22.60 -9.63
CA ARG A 278 -4.35 21.95 -10.77
C ARG A 278 -3.87 20.54 -10.44
N THR A 279 -3.96 19.65 -11.42
CA THR A 279 -3.32 18.32 -11.39
C THR A 279 -2.86 17.99 -12.81
N THR A 280 -1.57 17.77 -12.99
CA THR A 280 -0.97 17.42 -14.29
C THR A 280 -0.63 15.93 -14.34
N ILE A 281 -0.03 15.42 -13.25
CA ILE A 281 0.35 14.01 -13.11
C ILE A 281 -0.32 13.44 -11.86
N ARG A 282 -0.84 12.23 -11.95
CA ARG A 282 -1.37 11.50 -10.80
C ARG A 282 -0.75 10.11 -10.69
N ILE A 283 -0.04 9.88 -9.60
CA ILE A 283 0.46 8.55 -9.26
C ILE A 283 -0.62 7.81 -8.49
N ILE A 284 -0.95 6.59 -8.92
CA ILE A 284 -1.93 5.73 -8.29
C ILE A 284 -1.29 4.38 -7.94
N ASN A 285 -1.55 3.87 -6.74
CA ASN A 285 -1.22 2.48 -6.46
C ASN A 285 -2.26 1.53 -7.09
N SER A 286 -1.94 0.24 -7.14
CA SER A 286 -2.81 -0.80 -7.69
C SER A 286 -4.14 -0.98 -6.93
N GLN A 287 -4.24 -0.55 -5.67
CA GLN A 287 -5.50 -0.60 -4.91
C GLN A 287 -6.54 0.36 -5.49
N ILE A 288 -6.13 1.52 -6.00
CA ILE A 288 -7.04 2.47 -6.68
C ILE A 288 -7.69 1.81 -7.90
N LEU A 289 -6.93 0.98 -8.62
CA LEU A 289 -7.37 0.28 -9.81
C LEU A 289 -8.29 -0.91 -9.47
N ALA A 290 -7.94 -1.67 -8.43
CA ALA A 290 -8.62 -2.91 -8.08
C ALA A 290 -9.88 -2.70 -7.23
N ASN A 291 -9.93 -1.66 -6.39
CA ASN A 291 -11.06 -1.45 -5.48
C ASN A 291 -12.15 -0.59 -6.14
N PRO A 292 -13.38 -1.13 -6.35
CA PRO A 292 -14.45 -0.43 -7.04
C PRO A 292 -14.93 0.83 -6.33
N SER A 293 -14.72 0.97 -5.01
CA SER A 293 -15.10 2.17 -4.24
C SER A 293 -14.42 3.45 -4.74
N PHE A 294 -13.22 3.35 -5.33
CA PHE A 294 -12.53 4.50 -5.91
C PHE A 294 -13.08 4.92 -7.28
N ARG A 295 -13.97 4.11 -7.88
CA ARG A 295 -14.64 4.42 -9.15
C ARG A 295 -13.66 4.85 -10.25
N PHE A 296 -12.50 4.18 -10.34
CA PHE A 296 -11.38 4.56 -11.19
C PHE A 296 -11.79 4.87 -12.64
N GLN A 297 -12.64 4.03 -13.24
CA GLN A 297 -13.08 4.17 -14.64
C GLN A 297 -14.01 5.37 -14.87
N THR A 298 -14.77 5.82 -13.86
CA THR A 298 -15.83 6.81 -14.03
C THR A 298 -15.51 8.17 -13.40
N SER A 299 -14.73 8.19 -12.32
CA SER A 299 -14.35 9.39 -11.58
C SER A 299 -13.60 10.40 -12.46
N SER A 300 -13.92 11.68 -12.29
CA SER A 300 -13.21 12.78 -12.97
C SER A 300 -11.77 12.96 -12.47
N LEU A 301 -11.43 12.45 -11.28
CA LEU A 301 -10.08 12.55 -10.70
C LEU A 301 -8.98 11.90 -11.56
N TYR A 302 -9.36 10.98 -12.45
CA TYR A 302 -8.43 10.19 -13.26
C TYR A 302 -8.52 10.50 -14.76
N LYS A 303 -9.19 11.58 -15.17
CA LYS A 303 -9.41 11.94 -16.58
C LYS A 303 -8.64 13.20 -16.94
N GLY A 304 -8.21 13.30 -18.21
CA GLY A 304 -7.59 14.52 -18.76
C GLY A 304 -6.23 14.87 -18.18
N LEU A 305 -5.51 13.89 -17.63
CA LEU A 305 -4.18 14.07 -17.01
C LEU A 305 -3.30 12.85 -17.25
N VAL A 306 -2.02 12.94 -16.90
CA VAL A 306 -1.09 11.80 -17.00
C VAL A 306 -1.24 10.90 -15.79
N LEU A 307 -1.53 9.62 -16.04
CA LEU A 307 -1.62 8.60 -15.00
C LEU A 307 -0.33 7.78 -14.92
N VAL A 308 0.09 7.47 -13.71
CA VAL A 308 1.23 6.58 -13.45
C VAL A 308 0.82 5.59 -12.36
N ALA A 309 0.59 4.33 -12.75
CA ALA A 309 0.26 3.26 -11.83
C ALA A 309 1.51 2.53 -11.32
N TRP A 310 1.42 1.95 -10.13
CA TRP A 310 2.45 1.07 -9.60
C TRP A 310 1.85 0.00 -8.68
N ASP A 311 2.53 -1.15 -8.59
CA ASP A 311 2.15 -2.28 -7.73
C ASP A 311 3.40 -2.88 -7.07
N PRO A 312 3.33 -3.33 -5.81
CA PRO A 312 4.40 -4.09 -5.19
C PRO A 312 4.65 -5.42 -5.91
N ALA A 313 5.83 -5.59 -6.49
CA ALA A 313 6.28 -6.87 -7.04
C ALA A 313 7.35 -7.52 -6.14
N PRO A 314 7.67 -8.82 -6.31
CA PRO A 314 8.81 -9.44 -5.63
C PRO A 314 10.12 -8.68 -5.87
N TYR A 315 11.01 -8.65 -4.87
CA TYR A 315 12.30 -7.98 -4.97
C TYR A 315 13.21 -8.54 -6.09
N SER A 316 12.99 -9.80 -6.48
CA SER A 316 13.68 -10.44 -7.60
C SER A 316 13.30 -9.87 -8.98
N VAL A 317 12.28 -9.00 -9.07
CA VAL A 317 11.79 -8.41 -10.32
C VAL A 317 11.35 -9.49 -11.33
N ASP A 318 10.76 -10.58 -10.84
CA ASP A 318 10.19 -11.60 -11.72
C ASP A 318 8.86 -11.10 -12.30
N LEU A 319 8.90 -10.59 -13.54
CA LEU A 319 7.76 -10.00 -14.23
C LEU A 319 6.66 -11.02 -14.53
N LEU A 320 7.00 -12.30 -14.77
CA LEU A 320 6.00 -13.34 -15.01
C LEU A 320 5.25 -13.68 -13.72
N LYS A 321 5.98 -13.84 -12.61
CA LYS A 321 5.39 -14.06 -11.28
C LYS A 321 4.53 -12.87 -10.88
N TRP A 322 5.01 -11.65 -11.10
CA TRP A 322 4.25 -10.44 -10.82
C TRP A 322 2.99 -10.32 -11.68
N TYR A 323 3.08 -10.56 -13.00
CA TYR A 323 1.92 -10.53 -13.89
C TYR A 323 0.84 -11.54 -13.47
N ARG A 324 1.25 -12.75 -13.07
CA ARG A 324 0.32 -13.81 -12.63
C ARG A 324 -0.30 -13.55 -11.25
N LYS A 325 0.43 -12.89 -10.35
CA LYS A 325 0.01 -12.64 -8.97
C LYS A 325 0.49 -11.26 -8.51
N PRO A 326 -0.11 -10.17 -9.00
CA PRO A 326 0.15 -8.84 -8.50
C PRO A 326 -0.40 -8.70 -7.07
N ASP A 327 -0.01 -7.66 -6.33
CA ASP A 327 -0.56 -7.43 -4.98
C ASP A 327 -2.06 -7.09 -5.07
N TYR A 328 -2.42 -6.31 -6.08
CA TYR A 328 -3.80 -6.05 -6.51
C TYR A 328 -3.90 -6.07 -8.04
N ASP A 329 -5.05 -6.49 -8.59
CA ASP A 329 -5.25 -6.51 -10.05
C ASP A 329 -5.24 -5.09 -10.64
N LEU A 330 -4.06 -4.67 -11.10
CA LEU A 330 -3.85 -3.44 -11.86
C LEU A 330 -3.99 -3.65 -13.37
N PHE A 331 -3.73 -4.86 -13.88
CA PHE A 331 -3.56 -5.09 -15.31
C PHE A 331 -4.90 -5.10 -16.05
N THR A 332 -5.94 -5.75 -15.51
CA THR A 332 -7.28 -5.76 -16.11
C THR A 332 -7.87 -4.35 -16.25
N PRO A 333 -7.93 -3.52 -15.19
CA PRO A 333 -8.44 -2.15 -15.30
C PRO A 333 -7.53 -1.25 -16.16
N TYR A 334 -6.21 -1.48 -16.16
CA TYR A 334 -5.27 -0.76 -17.04
C TYR A 334 -5.58 -1.00 -18.52
N VAL A 335 -5.64 -2.27 -18.94
CA VAL A 335 -5.96 -2.65 -20.33
C VAL A 335 -7.31 -2.07 -20.75
N ARG A 336 -8.32 -2.18 -19.87
CA ARG A 336 -9.65 -1.59 -20.12
C ARG A 336 -9.54 -0.08 -20.32
N HIS A 337 -8.82 0.64 -19.46
CA HIS A 337 -8.69 2.09 -19.55
C HIS A 337 -8.00 2.52 -20.84
N ARG A 338 -6.86 1.91 -21.18
CA ARG A 338 -6.08 2.22 -22.39
C ARG A 338 -6.87 1.97 -23.68
N LYS A 339 -7.75 0.96 -23.70
CA LYS A 339 -8.65 0.71 -24.85
C LYS A 339 -9.72 1.80 -25.01
N HIS A 340 -10.27 2.32 -23.91
CA HIS A 340 -11.33 3.34 -23.96
C HIS A 340 -10.77 4.77 -24.09
N HIS A 341 -9.55 5.01 -23.62
CA HIS A 341 -8.91 6.32 -23.58
C HIS A 341 -7.50 6.28 -24.19
N PRO A 342 -7.35 5.91 -25.48
CA PRO A 342 -6.03 5.71 -26.08
C PRO A 342 -5.17 6.98 -26.09
N GLY A 343 -5.80 8.16 -26.16
CA GLY A 343 -5.11 9.45 -26.12
C GLY A 343 -4.64 9.92 -24.74
N GLN A 344 -5.08 9.31 -23.64
CA GLN A 344 -4.63 9.69 -22.30
C GLN A 344 -3.35 8.90 -21.92
N PRO A 345 -2.20 9.57 -21.66
CA PRO A 345 -1.01 8.88 -21.22
C PRO A 345 -1.23 8.16 -19.89
N PHE A 346 -1.02 6.85 -19.88
CA PHE A 346 -1.16 6.03 -18.69
C PHE A 346 -0.05 4.97 -18.66
N TYR A 347 0.88 5.16 -17.73
CA TYR A 347 2.06 4.33 -17.54
C TYR A 347 1.87 3.37 -16.36
N ILE A 348 2.59 2.24 -16.38
CA ILE A 348 2.82 1.40 -15.20
C ILE A 348 4.32 1.44 -14.90
N LEU A 349 4.70 1.80 -13.67
CA LEU A 349 6.09 1.77 -13.25
C LEU A 349 6.63 0.34 -13.27
N HIS A 350 7.82 0.18 -13.82
CA HIS A 350 8.51 -1.10 -13.83
C HIS A 350 9.00 -1.44 -12.41
N PRO A 351 8.82 -2.67 -11.89
CA PRO A 351 9.19 -2.98 -10.50
C PRO A 351 10.66 -2.78 -10.16
N LYS A 352 11.55 -2.91 -11.16
CA LYS A 352 12.98 -2.56 -11.04
C LYS A 352 13.18 -1.13 -10.53
N PHE A 353 12.44 -0.15 -11.06
CA PHE A 353 12.57 1.24 -10.61
C PHE A 353 12.12 1.40 -9.15
N ILE A 354 11.04 0.73 -8.76
CA ILE A 354 10.52 0.77 -7.38
C ILE A 354 11.55 0.22 -6.39
N TRP A 355 12.17 -0.92 -6.71
CA TRP A 355 13.18 -1.53 -5.84
C TRP A 355 14.53 -0.80 -5.89
N GLN A 356 14.91 -0.17 -7.01
CA GLN A 356 16.04 0.76 -7.04
C GLN A 356 15.86 1.93 -6.07
N LEU A 357 14.65 2.47 -5.96
CA LEU A 357 14.34 3.52 -4.98
C LEU A 357 14.43 2.99 -3.54
N TRP A 358 14.00 1.75 -3.30
CA TRP A 358 14.17 1.11 -1.99
C TRP A 358 15.65 0.94 -1.62
N ASP A 359 16.49 0.47 -2.55
CA ASP A 359 17.93 0.32 -2.37
C ASP A 359 18.60 1.65 -2.05
N VAL A 360 18.15 2.75 -2.69
CA VAL A 360 18.60 4.10 -2.38
C VAL A 360 18.29 4.47 -0.92
N ILE A 361 17.09 4.17 -0.42
CA ILE A 361 16.72 4.48 0.97
C ILE A 361 17.54 3.61 1.92
N GLN A 362 17.61 2.30 1.69
CA GLN A 362 18.36 1.37 2.54
C GLN A 362 19.86 1.69 2.56
N GLY A 363 20.45 1.98 1.41
CA GLY A 363 21.85 2.39 1.29
C GLY A 363 22.15 3.72 1.96
N ASN A 364 21.17 4.58 2.18
CA ASN A 364 21.33 5.84 2.91
C ASN A 364 20.82 5.80 4.35
N SER A 365 20.45 4.63 4.86
CA SER A 365 19.95 4.43 6.21
C SER A 365 20.97 3.70 7.09
N LEU A 366 21.07 4.09 8.36
CA LEU A 366 21.91 3.42 9.36
C LEU A 366 21.29 2.12 9.88
N GLU A 367 19.99 1.96 9.70
CA GLU A 367 19.19 0.86 10.22
C GLU A 367 18.59 0.05 9.06
N ASP A 368 18.24 -1.20 9.31
CA ASP A 368 17.44 -1.97 8.37
C ASP A 368 16.03 -1.37 8.31
N ILE A 369 15.58 -1.06 7.10
CA ILE A 369 14.27 -0.45 6.87
C ILE A 369 13.22 -1.53 6.58
N GLN A 370 11.95 -1.15 6.61
CA GLN A 370 10.86 -2.05 6.23
C GLN A 370 11.11 -2.62 4.82
N PRO A 371 11.11 -3.96 4.63
CA PRO A 371 11.33 -4.62 3.33
C PRO A 371 10.08 -4.57 2.44
N ASN A 372 9.47 -3.39 2.37
CA ASN A 372 8.30 -3.03 1.59
C ASN A 372 8.67 -1.87 0.66
N PRO A 373 8.02 -1.74 -0.50
CA PRO A 373 8.36 -0.69 -1.47
C PRO A 373 8.20 0.71 -0.87
N PRO A 374 8.90 1.71 -1.42
CA PRO A 374 8.76 3.10 -1.00
C PRO A 374 7.32 3.61 -1.13
N SER A 375 6.98 4.66 -0.39
CA SER A 375 5.67 5.31 -0.52
C SER A 375 5.46 5.90 -1.92
N SER A 376 4.20 6.04 -2.35
CA SER A 376 3.88 6.77 -3.58
C SER A 376 4.45 8.19 -3.57
N GLY A 377 4.51 8.82 -2.39
CA GLY A 377 5.13 10.13 -2.18
C GLY A 377 6.59 10.15 -2.62
N PHE A 378 7.40 9.22 -2.10
CA PHE A 378 8.83 9.13 -2.45
C PHE A 378 9.03 8.81 -3.94
N ILE A 379 8.25 7.88 -4.49
CA ILE A 379 8.25 7.57 -5.93
C ILE A 379 7.99 8.85 -6.75
N GLY A 380 6.98 9.63 -6.36
CA GLY A 380 6.62 10.88 -7.02
C GLY A 380 7.72 11.94 -6.92
N ILE A 381 8.33 12.10 -5.75
CA ILE A 381 9.41 13.08 -5.56
C ILE A 381 10.57 12.79 -6.52
N LEU A 382 11.07 11.55 -6.57
CA LEU A 382 12.20 11.19 -7.41
C LEU A 382 11.84 11.22 -8.90
N LEU A 383 10.61 10.86 -9.27
CA LEU A 383 10.09 11.07 -10.63
C LEU A 383 10.13 12.55 -11.02
N MET A 384 9.64 13.45 -10.16
CA MET A 384 9.61 14.88 -10.47
C MET A 384 11.02 15.47 -10.54
N MET A 385 11.99 14.99 -9.77
CA MET A 385 13.39 15.40 -9.91
C MET A 385 13.98 15.01 -11.28
N VAL A 386 13.47 13.97 -11.94
CA VAL A 386 13.89 13.59 -13.30
C VAL A 386 13.24 14.50 -14.35
N LEU A 387 11.98 14.90 -14.15
CA LEU A 387 11.20 15.64 -15.14
C LEU A 387 11.42 17.16 -15.09
N CYS A 388 11.77 17.69 -13.92
CA CYS A 388 11.78 19.12 -13.65
C CYS A 388 13.19 19.66 -13.38
N ARG A 389 13.34 20.98 -13.40
CA ARG A 389 14.56 21.68 -12.98
C ARG A 389 14.56 22.01 -11.50
N GLU A 390 13.39 22.27 -10.92
CA GLU A 390 13.20 22.47 -9.49
C GLU A 390 11.88 21.83 -9.02
N VAL A 391 11.90 21.20 -7.85
CA VAL A 391 10.74 20.50 -7.27
C VAL A 391 10.46 21.02 -5.87
N HIS A 392 9.24 21.52 -5.65
CA HIS A 392 8.72 21.91 -4.34
C HIS A 392 7.82 20.79 -3.83
N VAL A 393 8.12 20.27 -2.65
CA VAL A 393 7.37 19.17 -2.03
C VAL A 393 6.66 19.68 -0.80
N TYR A 394 5.33 19.59 -0.79
CA TYR A 394 4.47 20.17 0.25
C TYR A 394 3.93 19.09 1.19
N GLU A 395 4.11 19.32 2.51
CA GLU A 395 3.61 18.48 3.61
C GLU A 395 3.99 16.99 3.50
N TYR A 396 5.09 16.71 2.82
CA TYR A 396 5.76 15.41 2.88
C TYR A 396 6.57 15.33 4.17
N ILE A 397 7.45 16.31 4.39
CA ILE A 397 8.00 16.59 5.71
C ILE A 397 7.02 17.57 6.38
N PRO A 398 6.40 17.16 7.51
CA PRO A 398 5.33 17.93 8.12
C PRO A 398 5.82 19.29 8.64
N SER A 399 4.97 20.30 8.50
CA SER A 399 5.14 21.63 9.09
C SER A 399 4.78 21.65 10.59
N ARG A 400 4.74 22.84 11.20
CA ARG A 400 4.15 23.03 12.53
C ARG A 400 2.68 22.62 12.64
N ARG A 401 1.97 22.51 11.51
CA ARG A 401 0.59 22.00 11.45
C ARG A 401 0.52 20.47 11.56
N GLN A 402 1.64 19.81 11.89
CA GLN A 402 1.67 18.37 12.09
C GLN A 402 0.44 17.87 12.86
N SER A 403 -0.24 16.91 12.26
CA SER A 403 -1.48 16.32 12.76
C SER A 403 -1.42 14.80 12.67
N TYR A 404 -2.25 14.13 13.46
CA TYR A 404 -2.52 12.71 13.29
C TYR A 404 -3.54 12.44 12.17
N LEU A 405 -4.22 13.47 11.66
CA LEU A 405 -5.10 13.33 10.51
C LEU A 405 -4.31 12.82 9.31
N CYS A 406 -4.64 11.60 8.88
CA CYS A 406 -3.89 10.87 7.87
C CYS A 406 -3.96 11.58 6.52
N HIS A 407 -5.18 11.83 6.04
CA HIS A 407 -5.42 12.52 4.78
C HIS A 407 -6.31 13.74 4.96
N TYR A 408 -6.04 14.81 4.20
CA TYR A 408 -6.82 16.06 4.30
C TYR A 408 -8.29 15.91 3.88
N TYR A 409 -8.62 14.84 3.16
CA TYR A 409 -9.94 14.58 2.60
C TYR A 409 -10.70 13.44 3.30
N GLU A 410 -10.21 12.99 4.45
CA GLU A 410 -10.79 11.90 5.23
C GLU A 410 -10.95 12.30 6.71
N GLN A 411 -11.66 11.50 7.49
CA GLN A 411 -11.76 11.65 8.95
C GLN A 411 -11.07 10.48 9.66
N TYR A 412 -9.86 10.13 9.19
CA TYR A 412 -9.07 9.04 9.71
C TYR A 412 -7.77 9.56 10.33
N TYR A 413 -7.48 9.12 11.56
CA TYR A 413 -6.34 9.59 12.35
C TYR A 413 -5.36 8.45 12.65
N ASP A 414 -4.14 8.54 12.14
CA ASP A 414 -3.05 7.62 12.44
C ASP A 414 -1.69 8.29 12.18
N GLU A 415 -0.81 8.32 13.19
CA GLU A 415 0.59 8.76 13.03
C GLU A 415 1.38 7.91 12.02
N ALA A 416 0.93 6.69 11.71
CA ALA A 416 1.54 5.81 10.72
C ALA A 416 1.56 6.45 9.32
N CYS A 417 0.56 7.29 8.99
CA CYS A 417 0.51 7.99 7.72
C CYS A 417 1.60 9.06 7.59
N THR A 418 2.10 9.58 8.71
CA THR A 418 3.18 10.58 8.72
C THR A 418 4.54 9.95 9.01
N LEU A 419 4.63 8.95 9.88
CA LEU A 419 5.91 8.40 10.35
C LEU A 419 6.24 7.03 9.74
N GLY A 420 5.30 6.39 9.07
CA GLY A 420 5.46 5.09 8.44
C GLY A 420 5.05 3.92 9.33
N ALA A 421 4.42 2.94 8.69
CA ALA A 421 4.21 1.59 9.23
C ALA A 421 4.62 0.57 8.17
N TYR A 422 3.84 0.46 7.08
CA TYR A 422 4.14 -0.41 5.95
C TYR A 422 5.36 0.07 5.15
N HIS A 423 5.33 1.31 4.66
CA HIS A 423 6.44 1.92 3.92
C HIS A 423 7.57 2.37 4.85
N PRO A 424 8.82 2.42 4.37
CA PRO A 424 9.95 3.01 5.09
C PRO A 424 9.90 4.55 5.13
N LEU A 425 8.72 5.12 5.40
CA LEU A 425 8.39 6.53 5.25
C LEU A 425 9.26 7.45 6.13
N LEU A 426 9.61 7.01 7.35
CA LEU A 426 10.55 7.73 8.21
C LEU A 426 11.89 7.97 7.49
N PHE A 427 12.43 6.90 6.89
CA PHE A 427 13.72 6.89 6.21
C PHE A 427 13.66 7.65 4.87
N GLU A 428 12.53 7.57 4.18
CA GLU A 428 12.26 8.37 2.98
C GLU A 428 12.30 9.87 3.30
N LYS A 429 11.59 10.32 4.34
CA LYS A 429 11.61 11.72 4.78
C LYS A 429 13.00 12.16 5.21
N MET A 430 13.73 11.25 5.85
CA MET A 430 15.10 11.49 6.25
C MET A 430 16.03 11.76 5.06
N LEU A 431 15.91 10.95 4.02
CA LEU A 431 16.66 11.13 2.77
C LEU A 431 16.24 12.41 2.05
N VAL A 432 14.94 12.69 1.94
CA VAL A 432 14.42 13.93 1.34
C VAL A 432 14.93 15.16 2.09
N GLN A 433 15.00 15.12 3.43
CA GLN A 433 15.52 16.23 4.21
C GLN A 433 17.01 16.49 3.93
N ARG A 434 17.79 15.43 3.75
CA ARG A 434 19.22 15.55 3.40
C ARG A 434 19.44 16.16 2.01
N LEU A 435 18.50 15.93 1.09
CA LEU A 435 18.51 16.50 -0.26
C LEU A 435 17.97 17.93 -0.33
N ASN A 436 17.27 18.39 0.71
CA ASN A 436 16.69 19.72 0.77
C ASN A 436 17.76 20.80 0.64
N PHE A 437 17.49 21.81 -0.20
CA PHE A 437 18.25 23.06 -0.23
C PHE A 437 17.39 24.30 0.06
N GLY A 438 16.09 24.10 0.31
CA GLY A 438 15.18 25.13 0.76
C GLY A 438 15.46 25.59 2.19
N LEU A 439 14.83 26.69 2.59
CA LEU A 439 15.03 27.30 3.89
C LEU A 439 14.30 26.52 5.00
N GLU A 440 14.90 26.44 6.19
CA GLU A 440 14.26 25.80 7.36
C GLU A 440 12.93 26.47 7.72
N ARG A 441 12.78 27.78 7.49
CA ARG A 441 11.51 28.50 7.70
C ARG A 441 10.37 28.01 6.80
N ASP A 442 10.70 27.51 5.61
CA ASP A 442 9.70 27.01 4.66
C ASP A 442 9.24 25.62 5.08
N LEU A 443 10.14 24.80 5.63
CA LEU A 443 9.76 23.56 6.32
C LEU A 443 8.86 23.84 7.52
N ASP A 444 9.28 24.74 8.42
CA ASP A 444 8.54 25.08 9.64
C ASP A 444 7.12 25.59 9.33
N ARG A 445 7.00 26.57 8.42
CA ARG A 445 5.73 27.25 8.16
C ARG A 445 4.89 26.60 7.08
N LYS A 446 5.50 26.01 6.05
CA LYS A 446 4.80 25.51 4.86
C LYS A 446 4.88 23.99 4.71
N GLY A 447 5.75 23.32 5.49
CA GLY A 447 6.03 21.90 5.27
C GLY A 447 6.68 21.70 3.90
N LYS A 448 7.40 22.72 3.42
CA LYS A 448 7.92 22.78 2.06
C LYS A 448 9.40 22.43 2.03
N VAL A 449 9.73 21.44 1.22
CA VAL A 449 11.10 21.08 0.82
C VAL A 449 11.33 21.56 -0.60
N THR A 450 12.53 22.04 -0.91
CA THR A 450 12.96 22.36 -2.28
C THR A 450 14.09 21.43 -2.70
N LEU A 451 13.92 20.74 -3.83
CA LEU A 451 14.84 19.72 -4.35
C LEU A 451 15.24 20.04 -5.81
N PRO A 452 16.53 19.90 -6.17
CA PRO A 452 16.97 20.25 -7.51
C PRO A 452 16.55 19.13 -8.47
N GLY A 453 16.20 19.52 -9.69
CA GLY A 453 16.09 18.59 -10.78
C GLY A 453 17.44 17.96 -11.10
N PHE A 454 17.48 16.68 -11.47
CA PHE A 454 18.75 16.05 -11.87
C PHE A 454 19.40 16.72 -13.08
N SER A 455 18.60 17.41 -13.90
CA SER A 455 19.10 18.22 -15.02
C SER A 455 19.95 19.42 -14.58
N THR A 456 19.78 19.93 -13.35
CA THR A 456 20.51 21.10 -12.83
C THR A 456 21.64 20.74 -11.88
N VAL A 457 21.80 19.45 -11.53
CA VAL A 457 22.90 18.98 -10.68
C VAL A 457 24.18 18.86 -11.51
N ASP A 458 25.21 19.65 -11.15
CA ASP A 458 26.54 19.53 -11.72
C ASP A 458 27.34 18.41 -11.04
N CYS A 459 27.85 17.49 -11.86
CA CYS A 459 28.63 16.32 -11.45
C CYS A 459 29.96 16.23 -12.18
N SER A 460 30.41 17.35 -12.72
CA SER A 460 31.75 17.49 -13.29
C SER A 460 32.80 17.14 -12.21
N PRO A 461 33.85 16.39 -12.57
CA PRO A 461 34.86 15.90 -11.63
C PRO A 461 35.71 17.01 -11.00
#